data_AF-A0A838HBE2-F1
#
_entry.id   AF-A0A838HBE2-F1
#
_cell.length_a   1.000
_cell.length_b   1.000
_cell.length_c   1.000
_cell.angle_alpha   90.00
_cell.angle_beta   90.00
_cell.angle_gamma   90.00
#
_symmetry.space_group_name_H-M   'P 1'
#
loop_
_entity.id
_entity.type
_entity.pdbx_description
1 polymer ?
#
loop_
_entity_poly.entity_id
_entity_poly.type
_entity_poly.pdbx_seq_one_letter_code
_entity_poly.pdbx_strand_id
1 'polypeptide(L)'
;GWMGSSSRKTWDMLILAYCFVAAVLPLWLLLQPRGFLGGFLLYGFLAAGVVGVVFGGFEVVTPAFLGFTSEGHGPLFPILFVTIACGACSGFHGLVCSGTTSKQLASERHAPLVGYGAMLAEGVVALIALSTVMMGTEGDRPDQVFAGGIARFLSVVGIPLELATAFGLLALTTFIYDTLDVTTRLGRYILQELFDWKGKLGRYAATAATILPAAFFLLVLPENAYLAVWSLFGTSNQLLAALTLTGIAVWLHRTARHPGIALYPAIFLLAVTGSSLLLHVRDALRGDAVGSAAGVMGISALVLLALASSLVLMTLRSVLRSARESTLGTHAALGQRGG
;
A
#
# COMPACT_ATOMS: atom_id res chain seq x y z
N GLY A 1 26.05 -22.12 4.46
CA GLY A 1 26.23 -22.84 5.75
C GLY A 1 24.89 -23.07 6.39
N TRP A 2 24.66 -24.27 6.95
CA TRP A 2 23.36 -24.75 7.47
C TRP A 2 22.79 -23.92 8.65
N MET A 3 23.56 -22.96 9.19
CA MET A 3 23.11 -22.03 10.24
C MET A 3 22.39 -20.77 9.69
N GLY A 4 22.51 -20.44 8.40
CA GLY A 4 21.97 -19.19 7.85
C GLY A 4 20.45 -19.20 7.62
N SER A 5 19.91 -20.26 7.01
CA SER A 5 18.48 -20.35 6.71
C SER A 5 17.64 -20.70 7.94
N SER A 6 18.15 -21.56 8.82
CA SER A 6 17.48 -21.93 10.07
C SER A 6 17.39 -20.74 11.05
N SER A 7 18.47 -19.96 11.16
CA SER A 7 18.47 -18.75 12.00
C SER A 7 17.51 -17.69 11.46
N ARG A 8 17.48 -17.44 10.15
CA ARG A 8 16.54 -16.51 9.52
C ARG A 8 15.09 -16.92 9.73
N LYS A 9 14.73 -18.18 9.42
CA LYS A 9 13.37 -18.71 9.64
C LYS A 9 12.96 -18.61 11.11
N THR A 10 13.91 -18.79 12.04
CA THR A 10 13.65 -18.58 13.46
C THR A 10 13.28 -17.12 13.76
N TRP A 11 14.04 -16.16 13.25
CA TRP A 11 13.73 -14.74 13.39
C TRP A 11 12.39 -14.36 12.76
N ASP A 12 12.09 -14.88 11.56
CA ASP A 12 10.82 -14.65 10.90
C ASP A 12 9.66 -15.12 11.78
N MET A 13 9.76 -16.31 12.38
CA MET A 13 8.75 -16.84 13.30
C MET A 13 8.64 -16.04 14.60
N LEU A 14 9.76 -15.54 15.13
CA LEU A 14 9.76 -14.67 16.31
C LEU A 14 9.06 -13.33 16.00
N ILE A 15 9.28 -12.76 14.82
CA ILE A 15 8.61 -11.55 14.37
C ILE A 15 7.10 -11.81 14.22
N LEU A 16 6.69 -12.93 13.63
CA LEU A 16 5.26 -13.27 13.53
C LEU A 16 4.62 -13.48 14.92
N ALA A 17 5.33 -14.09 15.86
CA ALA A 17 4.88 -14.23 17.23
C ALA A 17 4.72 -12.86 17.92
N TYR A 18 5.67 -11.94 17.70
CA TYR A 18 5.56 -10.56 18.14
C TYR A 18 4.33 -9.87 17.54
N CYS A 19 4.12 -9.98 16.23
CA CYS A 19 2.96 -9.41 15.54
C CYS A 19 1.63 -9.92 16.12
N PHE A 20 1.57 -11.21 16.46
CA PHE A 20 0.40 -11.79 17.11
C PHE A 20 0.11 -11.11 18.45
N VAL A 21 1.13 -10.98 19.30
CA VAL A 21 1.00 -10.31 20.60
C VAL A 21 0.62 -8.84 20.42
N ALA A 22 1.31 -8.13 19.54
CA ALA A 22 1.05 -6.72 19.25
C ALA A 22 -0.39 -6.50 18.78
N ALA A 23 -0.88 -7.28 17.82
CA ALA A 23 -2.23 -7.14 17.25
C ALA A 23 -3.36 -7.41 18.27
N VAL A 24 -3.13 -8.29 19.24
CA VAL A 24 -4.09 -8.61 20.32
C VAL A 24 -4.12 -7.52 21.40
N LEU A 25 -2.97 -6.94 21.70
CA LEU A 25 -2.83 -5.93 22.74
C LEU A 25 -3.51 -4.61 22.34
N PRO A 26 -3.93 -3.79 23.33
CA PRO A 26 -4.48 -2.47 23.07
C PRO A 26 -3.51 -1.57 22.30
N LEU A 27 -4.06 -0.73 21.42
CA LEU A 27 -3.31 0.18 20.54
C LEU A 27 -2.32 1.07 21.30
N TRP A 28 -2.77 1.62 22.43
CA TRP A 28 -2.04 2.58 23.24
C TRP A 28 -0.82 1.97 23.95
N LEU A 29 -0.78 0.65 24.11
CA LEU A 29 0.27 -0.01 24.88
C LEU A 29 1.56 -0.19 24.08
N LEU A 30 1.45 -0.51 22.79
CA LEU A 30 2.61 -0.80 21.92
C LEU A 30 2.67 0.12 20.71
N LEU A 31 1.61 0.16 19.89
CA LEU A 31 1.66 0.86 18.61
C LEU A 31 1.83 2.36 18.79
N GLN A 32 1.11 2.98 19.73
CA GLN A 32 1.13 4.44 19.87
C GLN A 32 2.48 4.98 20.38
N PRO A 33 3.11 4.45 21.44
CA PRO A 33 4.44 4.89 21.86
C PRO A 33 5.52 4.60 20.80
N ARG A 34 5.43 3.43 20.15
CA ARG A 34 6.37 3.03 19.10
C ARG A 34 6.27 3.94 17.88
N GLY A 35 5.06 4.13 17.36
CA GLY A 35 4.82 4.99 16.20
C GLY A 35 5.18 6.44 16.45
N PHE A 36 5.06 6.92 17.70
CA PHE A 36 5.54 8.26 18.07
C PHE A 36 7.07 8.37 17.96
N LEU A 37 7.82 7.38 18.45
CA LEU A 37 9.29 7.32 18.30
C LEU A 37 9.70 7.14 16.84
N GLY A 38 9.02 6.25 16.10
CA GLY A 38 9.22 6.05 14.67
C GLY A 38 8.98 7.31 13.85
N GLY A 39 8.02 8.15 14.27
CA GLY A 39 7.77 9.46 13.67
C GLY A 39 8.98 10.39 13.72
N PHE A 40 9.73 10.43 14.83
CA PHE A 40 10.95 11.24 14.90
C PHE A 40 12.05 10.73 13.96
N LEU A 41 12.20 9.40 13.83
CA LEU A 41 13.13 8.82 12.87
C LEU A 41 12.72 9.15 11.43
N LEU A 42 11.43 9.07 11.13
CA LEU A 42 10.85 9.47 9.83
C LEU A 42 11.16 10.93 9.50
N TYR A 43 10.87 11.86 10.41
CA TYR A 43 11.16 13.28 10.19
C TYR A 43 12.66 13.56 10.08
N GLY A 44 13.48 12.88 10.88
CA GLY A 44 14.93 13.01 10.82
C GLY A 44 15.49 12.58 9.47
N PHE A 45 15.12 11.41 8.96
CA PHE A 45 15.59 10.98 7.64
C PHE A 45 14.97 11.80 6.51
N LEU A 46 13.73 12.26 6.64
CA LEU A 46 13.08 13.10 5.62
C LEU A 46 13.84 14.41 5.46
N ALA A 47 14.19 15.06 6.57
CA ALA A 47 14.99 16.28 6.57
C ALA A 47 16.38 16.01 5.94
N ALA A 48 17.03 14.92 6.35
CA ALA A 48 18.33 14.54 5.79
C ALA A 48 18.28 14.25 4.29
N GLY A 49 17.26 13.52 3.83
CA GLY A 49 17.09 13.20 2.42
C GLY A 49 16.81 14.46 1.58
N VAL A 50 15.97 15.38 2.07
CA VAL A 50 15.75 16.67 1.39
C VAL A 50 17.05 17.47 1.29
N VAL A 51 17.82 17.57 2.38
CA VAL A 51 19.11 18.26 2.36
C VAL A 51 20.08 17.60 1.38
N GLY A 52 20.19 16.27 1.40
CA GLY A 52 21.09 15.54 0.50
C GLY A 52 20.69 15.64 -0.97
N VAL A 53 19.40 15.62 -1.29
CA VAL A 53 18.89 15.80 -2.66
C VAL A 53 19.17 17.21 -3.18
N VAL A 54 18.97 18.24 -2.35
CA VAL A 54 19.12 19.64 -2.78
C VAL A 54 20.58 20.08 -2.82
N PHE A 55 21.39 19.66 -1.86
CA PHE A 55 22.75 20.19 -1.66
C PHE A 55 23.87 19.17 -1.95
N GLY A 56 23.55 17.90 -2.19
CA GLY A 56 24.56 16.85 -2.30
C GLY A 56 25.31 16.78 -3.62
N GLY A 57 24.79 17.38 -4.69
CA GLY A 57 25.48 17.42 -5.99
C GLY A 57 25.80 16.05 -6.60
N PHE A 58 25.03 15.02 -6.25
CA PHE A 58 25.28 13.65 -6.70
C PHE A 58 24.95 13.46 -8.18
N GLU A 59 25.83 12.75 -8.88
CA GLU A 59 25.62 12.41 -10.29
C GLU A 59 24.51 11.36 -10.43
N VAL A 60 23.63 11.58 -11.40
CA VAL A 60 22.59 10.62 -11.80
C VAL A 60 23.20 9.66 -12.81
N VAL A 61 23.42 8.43 -12.39
CA VAL A 61 24.03 7.38 -13.25
C VAL A 61 22.99 6.58 -14.02
N THR A 62 21.73 6.60 -13.57
CA THR A 62 20.65 5.86 -14.24
C THR A 62 20.09 6.66 -15.42
N PRO A 63 19.87 6.04 -16.59
CA PRO A 63 19.23 6.72 -17.73
C PRO A 63 17.84 7.24 -17.39
N ALA A 64 17.49 8.42 -17.91
CA ALA A 64 16.17 9.02 -17.69
C ALA A 64 15.01 8.19 -18.27
N PHE A 65 15.29 7.37 -19.29
CA PHE A 65 14.31 6.50 -19.92
C PHE A 65 14.96 5.18 -20.34
N LEU A 66 14.40 4.06 -19.88
CA LEU A 66 14.88 2.71 -20.20
C LEU A 66 14.01 2.00 -21.24
N GLY A 67 12.79 2.46 -21.48
CA GLY A 67 11.84 1.85 -22.41
C GLY A 67 10.43 1.72 -21.85
N PHE A 68 9.51 1.26 -22.70
CA PHE A 68 8.11 0.98 -22.33
C PHE A 68 7.89 -0.44 -21.80
N THR A 69 8.92 -1.27 -21.80
CA THR A 69 8.88 -2.65 -21.30
C THR A 69 10.16 -2.92 -20.55
N SER A 70 10.04 -3.52 -19.37
CA SER A 70 11.16 -4.00 -18.57
C SER A 70 11.26 -5.52 -18.70
N GLU A 71 12.49 -6.02 -18.80
CA GLU A 71 12.76 -7.45 -18.71
C GLU A 71 12.28 -7.98 -17.35
N GLY A 72 11.63 -9.15 -17.34
CA GLY A 72 11.09 -9.79 -16.14
C GLY A 72 9.84 -9.15 -15.50
N HIS A 73 9.52 -7.89 -15.80
CA HIS A 73 8.40 -7.16 -15.18
C HIS A 73 7.29 -6.76 -16.17
N GLY A 74 7.53 -6.82 -17.47
CA GLY A 74 6.52 -6.54 -18.49
C GLY A 74 6.40 -5.04 -18.83
N PRO A 75 5.26 -4.62 -19.42
CA PRO A 75 5.10 -3.25 -19.92
C PRO A 75 4.95 -2.23 -18.78
N LEU A 76 5.44 -1.01 -18.99
CA LEU A 76 5.38 0.11 -18.05
C LEU A 76 3.94 0.38 -17.60
N PHE A 77 3.00 0.44 -18.55
CA PHE A 77 1.58 0.45 -18.23
C PHE A 77 1.02 -0.97 -18.35
N PRO A 78 0.32 -1.50 -17.34
CA PRO A 78 -0.05 -0.87 -16.06
C PRO A 78 0.92 -1.16 -14.90
N ILE A 79 2.00 -1.93 -15.14
CA ILE A 79 2.82 -2.53 -14.08
C ILE A 79 3.46 -1.49 -13.15
N LEU A 80 3.87 -0.34 -13.66
CA LEU A 80 4.43 0.75 -12.85
C LEU A 80 3.48 1.18 -11.72
N PHE A 81 2.19 1.32 -12.03
CA PHE A 81 1.17 1.81 -11.10
C PHE A 81 0.77 0.78 -10.04
N VAL A 82 0.95 -0.51 -10.31
CA VAL A 82 0.74 -1.56 -9.31
C VAL A 82 2.01 -1.84 -8.50
N THR A 83 3.20 -1.72 -9.09
CA THR A 83 4.47 -1.95 -8.39
C THR A 83 4.80 -0.82 -7.41
N ILE A 84 4.61 0.44 -7.80
CA ILE A 84 4.78 1.63 -6.95
C ILE A 84 3.44 1.99 -6.29
N ALA A 85 2.86 1.02 -5.57
CA ALA A 85 1.48 1.09 -5.10
C ALA A 85 1.23 2.31 -4.20
N CYS A 86 2.03 2.50 -3.15
CA CYS A 86 1.81 3.56 -2.18
C CYS A 86 2.19 4.96 -2.69
N GLY A 87 3.07 5.06 -3.70
CA GLY A 87 3.50 6.33 -4.31
C GLY A 87 2.55 6.87 -5.39
N ALA A 88 1.70 6.02 -5.98
CA ALA A 88 0.73 6.45 -7.00
C ALA A 88 -0.66 6.77 -6.39
N CYS A 89 -1.30 5.77 -5.79
CA CYS A 89 -2.55 5.90 -5.05
C CYS A 89 -2.76 4.63 -4.22
N SER A 90 -3.11 4.78 -2.93
CA SER A 90 -3.15 3.64 -2.00
C SER A 90 -4.51 3.42 -1.37
N GLY A 91 -5.10 2.25 -1.62
CA GLY A 91 -6.32 1.80 -0.96
C GLY A 91 -6.08 1.43 0.51
N PHE A 92 -4.90 0.87 0.80
CA PHE A 92 -4.49 0.50 2.14
C PHE A 92 -4.43 1.71 3.07
N HIS A 93 -3.97 2.88 2.60
CA HIS A 93 -4.02 4.11 3.38
C HIS A 93 -5.46 4.50 3.76
N GLY A 94 -6.45 4.23 2.91
CA GLY A 94 -7.87 4.38 3.27
C GLY A 94 -8.30 3.48 4.44
N LEU A 95 -7.84 2.22 4.48
CA LEU A 95 -8.09 1.30 5.58
C LEU A 95 -7.38 1.72 6.87
N VAL A 96 -6.13 2.18 6.78
CA VAL A 96 -5.38 2.71 7.93
C VAL A 96 -6.07 3.96 8.46
N CYS A 97 -6.44 4.89 7.59
CA CYS A 97 -7.10 6.13 7.97
C CYS A 97 -8.43 5.89 8.70
N SER A 98 -9.24 4.94 8.21
CA SER A 98 -10.53 4.58 8.83
C SER A 98 -10.37 3.75 10.11
N GLY A 99 -9.39 2.84 10.16
CA GLY A 99 -9.23 1.87 11.23
C GLY A 99 -8.40 2.34 12.43
N THR A 100 -7.37 3.17 12.19
CA THR A 100 -6.42 3.63 13.22
C THR A 100 -6.33 5.15 13.31
N THR A 101 -6.09 5.86 12.21
CA THR A 101 -5.80 7.31 12.25
C THR A 101 -6.99 8.13 12.75
N SER A 102 -8.20 7.84 12.25
CA SER A 102 -9.45 8.51 12.66
C SER A 102 -9.68 8.48 14.17
N LYS A 103 -9.27 7.40 14.84
CA LYS A 103 -9.42 7.19 16.29
C LYS A 103 -8.37 7.92 17.13
N GLN A 104 -7.31 8.42 16.49
CA GLN A 104 -6.22 9.15 17.13
C GLN A 104 -6.31 10.66 16.90
N LEU A 105 -7.21 11.12 16.03
CA LEU A 105 -7.45 12.54 15.82
C LEU A 105 -8.18 13.14 17.02
N ALA A 106 -7.62 14.22 17.57
CA ALA A 106 -8.27 15.00 18.63
C ALA A 106 -9.51 15.78 18.13
N SER A 107 -9.56 16.10 16.83
CA SER A 107 -10.67 16.82 16.20
C SER A 107 -10.72 16.49 14.70
N GLU A 108 -11.93 16.45 14.13
CA GLU A 108 -12.14 16.33 12.68
C GLU A 108 -11.46 17.44 11.88
N ARG A 109 -11.27 18.63 12.49
CA ARG A 109 -10.55 19.74 11.86
C ARG A 109 -9.08 19.41 11.56
N HIS A 110 -8.51 18.42 12.24
CA HIS A 110 -7.13 17.96 11.98
C HIS A 110 -7.07 16.91 10.86
N ALA A 111 -8.21 16.34 10.43
CA ALA A 111 -8.22 15.29 9.41
C ALA A 111 -7.60 15.73 8.07
N PRO A 112 -7.85 16.95 7.54
CA PRO A 112 -7.19 17.41 6.33
C PRO A 112 -5.67 17.49 6.50
N LEU A 113 -5.18 18.11 7.57
CA LEU A 113 -3.74 18.27 7.80
C LEU A 113 -3.04 16.92 7.96
N VAL A 114 -3.59 16.01 8.77
CA VAL A 114 -2.99 14.70 9.03
C VAL A 114 -3.09 13.81 7.80
N GLY A 115 -4.26 13.72 7.16
CA GLY A 115 -4.45 12.87 5.98
C GLY A 115 -3.67 13.36 4.76
N TYR A 116 -3.91 14.61 4.34
CA TYR A 116 -3.26 15.18 3.16
C TYR A 116 -1.75 15.41 3.40
N GLY A 117 -1.38 15.92 4.57
CA GLY A 117 0.03 16.15 4.92
C GLY A 117 0.84 14.87 4.98
N ALA A 118 0.28 13.76 5.49
CA ALA A 118 0.96 12.46 5.47
C ALA A 118 1.20 11.96 4.04
N MET A 119 0.22 12.11 3.14
CA MET A 119 0.38 11.72 1.72
C MET A 119 1.42 12.57 1.00
N LEU A 120 1.50 13.87 1.30
CA LEU A 120 2.58 14.72 0.78
C LEU A 120 3.95 14.27 1.28
N ALA A 121 4.07 13.99 2.59
CA ALA A 121 5.32 13.51 3.17
C ALA A 121 5.75 12.17 2.57
N GLU A 122 4.82 11.24 2.34
CA GLU A 122 5.09 9.98 1.66
C GLU A 122 5.56 10.17 0.22
N GLY A 123 5.00 11.13 -0.52
CA GLY A 123 5.49 11.52 -1.83
C GLY A 123 6.96 11.96 -1.80
N VAL A 124 7.36 12.72 -0.78
CA VAL A 124 8.77 13.11 -0.59
C VAL A 124 9.65 11.89 -0.26
N VAL A 125 9.17 10.96 0.56
CA VAL A 125 9.88 9.70 0.83
C VAL A 125 10.10 8.90 -0.46
N ALA A 126 9.09 8.83 -1.33
CA ALA A 126 9.20 8.15 -2.63
C ALA A 126 10.26 8.81 -3.54
N LEU A 127 10.32 10.15 -3.56
CA LEU A 127 11.35 10.90 -4.31
C LEU A 127 12.75 10.66 -3.75
N ILE A 128 12.91 10.63 -2.43
CA ILE A 128 14.20 10.32 -1.78
C ILE A 128 14.63 8.89 -2.14
N ALA A 129 13.72 7.91 -2.01
CA ALA A 129 14.00 6.52 -2.35
C ALA A 129 14.41 6.38 -3.83
N LEU A 130 13.69 7.02 -4.75
CA LEU A 130 14.04 7.05 -6.17
C LEU A 130 15.43 7.67 -6.39
N SER A 131 15.74 8.77 -5.69
CA SER A 131 17.05 9.42 -5.76
C SER A 131 18.17 8.48 -5.32
N THR A 132 17.97 7.65 -4.28
CA THR A 132 18.98 6.66 -3.85
C THR A 132 19.34 5.65 -4.95
N VAL A 133 18.34 5.25 -5.74
CA VAL A 133 18.51 4.33 -6.87
C VAL A 133 19.17 5.06 -8.05
N MET A 134 18.74 6.27 -8.37
CA MET A 134 19.27 7.07 -9.48
C MET A 134 20.76 7.40 -9.34
N MET A 135 21.25 7.53 -8.11
CA MET A 135 22.67 7.73 -7.79
C MET A 135 23.53 6.47 -7.92
N GLY A 136 22.93 5.32 -8.26
CA GLY A 136 23.63 4.04 -8.38
C GLY A 136 24.25 3.57 -7.07
N THR A 137 23.56 3.79 -5.94
CA THR A 137 24.06 3.34 -4.64
C THR A 137 24.21 1.81 -4.64
N GLU A 138 25.42 1.35 -4.33
CA GLU A 138 25.72 -0.09 -4.27
C GLU A 138 25.01 -0.79 -3.10
N GLY A 139 24.59 -2.03 -3.33
CA GLY A 139 23.99 -2.88 -2.30
C GLY A 139 23.37 -4.13 -2.92
N ASP A 140 23.53 -5.27 -2.25
CA ASP A 140 22.97 -6.55 -2.72
C ASP A 140 21.45 -6.62 -2.48
N ARG A 141 20.93 -5.80 -1.55
CA ARG A 141 19.54 -5.81 -1.14
C ARG A 141 18.93 -4.40 -1.18
N PRO A 142 17.61 -4.27 -1.46
CA PRO A 142 16.94 -2.97 -1.51
C PRO A 142 17.12 -2.12 -0.24
N ASP A 143 17.15 -2.76 0.95
CA ASP A 143 17.36 -2.06 2.22
C ASP A 143 18.76 -1.45 2.33
N GLN A 144 19.78 -2.11 1.77
CA GLN A 144 21.15 -1.61 1.75
C GLN A 144 21.32 -0.46 0.75
N VAL A 145 20.73 -0.58 -0.45
CA VAL A 145 20.72 0.48 -1.46
C VAL A 145 20.07 1.74 -0.90
N PHE A 146 18.91 1.60 -0.26
CA PHE A 146 18.23 2.72 0.37
C PHE A 146 19.07 3.33 1.50
N ALA A 147 19.55 2.51 2.45
CA ALA A 147 20.33 3.00 3.58
C ALA A 147 21.65 3.66 3.15
N GLY A 148 22.34 3.12 2.15
CA GLY A 148 23.54 3.71 1.58
C GLY A 148 23.27 5.07 0.92
N GLY A 149 22.12 5.21 0.24
CA GLY A 149 21.73 6.48 -0.35
C GLY A 149 21.42 7.54 0.70
N ILE A 150 20.69 7.17 1.76
CA ILE A 150 20.49 8.01 2.95
C ILE A 150 21.84 8.37 3.60
N ALA A 151 22.77 7.42 3.66
CA ALA A 151 24.08 7.66 4.24
C ALA A 151 24.88 8.71 3.45
N ARG A 152 24.81 8.68 2.12
CA ARG A 152 25.38 9.71 1.24
C ARG A 152 24.70 11.06 1.43
N PHE A 153 23.38 11.10 1.59
CA PHE A 153 22.66 12.34 1.87
C PHE A 153 23.08 12.98 3.21
N LEU A 154 23.25 12.16 4.25
CA LEU A 154 23.70 12.61 5.57
C LEU A 154 25.18 13.02 5.60
N SER A 155 26.02 12.48 4.73
CA SER A 155 27.43 12.88 4.67
C SER A 155 27.62 14.33 4.18
N VAL A 156 26.64 14.87 3.46
CA VAL A 156 26.60 16.29 3.05
C VAL A 156 26.65 17.24 4.26
N VAL A 157 26.07 16.83 5.39
CA VAL A 157 26.10 17.60 6.65
C VAL A 157 27.23 17.17 7.59
N GLY A 158 28.20 16.40 7.09
CA GLY A 158 29.39 15.98 7.84
C GLY A 158 29.21 14.75 8.73
N ILE A 159 28.10 14.01 8.61
CA ILE A 159 27.88 12.80 9.40
C ILE A 159 28.69 11.64 8.79
N PRO A 160 29.46 10.88 9.61
CA PRO A 160 30.21 9.72 9.12
C PRO A 160 29.31 8.68 8.45
N LEU A 161 29.78 8.12 7.32
CA LEU A 161 29.00 7.21 6.49
C LEU A 161 28.52 5.96 7.25
N GLU A 162 29.33 5.42 8.16
CA GLU A 162 28.98 4.25 8.98
C GLU A 162 27.78 4.56 9.89
N LEU A 163 27.84 5.68 10.61
CA LEU A 163 26.76 6.12 11.49
C LEU A 163 25.49 6.43 10.68
N ALA A 164 25.66 7.08 9.54
CA ALA A 164 24.57 7.44 8.65
C ALA A 164 23.88 6.21 8.03
N THR A 165 24.65 5.17 7.68
CA THR A 165 24.14 3.89 7.19
C THR A 165 23.37 3.16 8.29
N ALA A 166 23.89 3.11 9.51
CA ALA A 166 23.20 2.52 10.65
C ALA A 166 21.87 3.23 10.93
N PHE A 167 21.86 4.57 10.85
CA PHE A 167 20.64 5.37 10.97
C PHE A 167 19.65 5.08 9.85
N GLY A 168 20.10 5.01 8.58
CA GLY A 168 19.24 4.71 7.44
C GLY A 168 18.58 3.33 7.55
N LEU A 169 19.35 2.30 7.93
CA LEU A 169 18.82 0.97 8.20
C LEU A 169 17.82 0.97 9.35
N LEU A 170 18.12 1.67 10.44
CA LEU A 170 17.21 1.78 11.60
C LEU A 170 15.90 2.49 11.23
N ALA A 171 15.97 3.59 10.48
CA ALA A 171 14.80 4.35 10.04
C ALA A 171 13.91 3.51 9.12
N LEU A 172 14.49 2.87 8.10
CA LEU A 172 13.76 1.97 7.19
C LEU A 172 13.12 0.81 7.95
N THR A 173 13.89 0.17 8.84
CA THR A 173 13.44 -0.97 9.63
C THR A 173 12.28 -0.59 10.56
N THR A 174 12.37 0.57 11.21
CA THR A 174 11.28 1.09 12.05
C THR A 174 10.00 1.28 11.25
N PHE A 175 10.11 1.88 10.06
CA PHE A 175 8.97 2.09 9.16
C PHE A 175 8.31 0.77 8.70
N ILE A 176 9.11 -0.24 8.36
CA ILE A 176 8.62 -1.57 7.98
C ILE A 176 7.86 -2.22 9.14
N TYR A 177 8.41 -2.17 10.36
CA TYR A 177 7.76 -2.78 11.52
C TYR A 177 6.47 -2.08 11.92
N ASP A 178 6.42 -0.75 11.84
CA ASP A 178 5.20 0.00 12.15
C ASP A 178 4.09 -0.38 11.16
N THR A 179 4.43 -0.55 9.88
CA THR A 179 3.52 -1.06 8.85
C THR A 179 3.04 -2.48 9.17
N LEU A 180 3.93 -3.35 9.63
CA LEU A 180 3.61 -4.74 9.98
C LEU A 180 2.63 -4.83 11.17
N ASP A 181 2.84 -4.03 12.21
CA ASP A 181 1.96 -3.95 13.39
C ASP A 181 0.56 -3.43 13.01
N VAL A 182 0.50 -2.40 12.16
CA VAL A 182 -0.76 -1.84 11.66
C VAL A 182 -1.50 -2.86 10.80
N THR A 183 -0.80 -3.54 9.88
CA THR A 183 -1.38 -4.51 8.95
C THR A 183 -1.97 -5.72 9.69
N THR A 184 -1.24 -6.29 10.64
CA THR A 184 -1.70 -7.47 11.39
C THR A 184 -2.91 -7.14 12.28
N ARG A 185 -2.94 -5.92 12.84
CA ARG A 185 -4.09 -5.41 13.59
C ARG A 185 -5.31 -5.15 12.71
N LEU A 186 -5.12 -4.52 11.54
CA LEU A 186 -6.21 -4.27 10.59
C LEU A 186 -6.77 -5.58 10.04
N GLY A 187 -5.91 -6.53 9.68
CA GLY A 187 -6.34 -7.86 9.24
C GLY A 187 -7.23 -8.55 10.29
N ARG A 188 -6.84 -8.45 11.57
CA ARG A 188 -7.70 -8.91 12.66
C ARG A 188 -9.06 -8.21 12.68
N TYR A 189 -9.11 -6.87 12.59
CA TYR A 189 -10.38 -6.14 12.58
C TYR A 189 -11.27 -6.57 11.41
N ILE A 190 -10.70 -6.68 10.22
CA ILE A 190 -11.41 -7.10 9.00
C ILE A 190 -11.99 -8.50 9.17
N LEU A 191 -11.22 -9.47 9.67
CA LEU A 191 -11.72 -10.84 9.86
C LEU A 191 -12.77 -10.92 10.97
N GLN A 192 -12.63 -10.14 12.05
CA GLN A 192 -13.64 -10.09 13.10
C GLN A 192 -14.95 -9.51 12.59
N GLU A 193 -14.90 -8.49 11.75
CA GLU A 193 -16.08 -7.88 11.14
C GLU A 193 -16.72 -8.80 10.09
N LEU A 194 -15.90 -9.41 9.22
CA LEU A 194 -16.36 -10.29 8.15
C LEU A 194 -17.10 -11.54 8.67
N PHE A 195 -16.64 -12.11 9.78
CA PHE A 195 -17.20 -13.34 10.34
C PHE A 195 -18.01 -13.12 11.64
N ASP A 196 -18.24 -11.87 12.03
CA ASP A 196 -18.89 -11.48 13.30
C ASP A 196 -18.25 -12.14 14.54
N TRP A 197 -16.92 -12.33 14.53
CA TRP A 197 -16.20 -13.00 15.61
C TRP A 197 -15.98 -12.09 16.82
N LYS A 198 -16.76 -12.34 17.87
CA LYS A 198 -16.80 -11.55 19.10
C LYS A 198 -15.94 -12.15 20.23
N GLY A 199 -15.62 -11.30 21.21
CA GLY A 199 -14.95 -11.69 22.44
C GLY A 199 -13.45 -12.02 22.29
N LYS A 200 -12.86 -12.56 23.36
CA LYS A 200 -11.43 -12.87 23.43
C LYS A 200 -11.03 -13.95 22.41
N LEU A 201 -11.83 -15.02 22.28
CA LEU A 201 -11.56 -16.11 21.34
C LEU A 201 -11.58 -15.62 19.89
N GLY A 202 -12.59 -14.83 19.51
CA GLY A 202 -12.67 -14.22 18.18
C GLY A 202 -11.47 -13.34 17.86
N ARG A 203 -10.99 -12.57 18.85
CA ARG A 203 -9.78 -11.75 18.71
C ARG A 203 -8.53 -12.60 18.43
N TYR A 204 -8.29 -13.67 19.21
CA TYR A 204 -7.12 -14.54 19.00
C TYR A 204 -7.22 -15.31 17.67
N ALA A 205 -8.40 -15.86 17.36
CA ALA A 205 -8.64 -16.61 16.12
C ALA A 205 -8.44 -15.72 14.87
N ALA A 206 -8.99 -14.51 14.86
CA ALA A 206 -8.79 -13.56 13.76
C ALA A 206 -7.32 -13.15 13.61
N THR A 207 -6.58 -12.99 14.72
CA THR A 207 -5.14 -12.69 14.66
C THR A 207 -4.37 -13.85 14.04
N ALA A 208 -4.65 -15.09 14.49
CA ALA A 208 -4.01 -16.28 13.95
C ALA A 208 -4.32 -16.44 12.45
N ALA A 209 -5.58 -16.28 12.06
CA ALA A 209 -6.01 -16.35 10.66
C ALA A 209 -5.34 -15.27 9.77
N THR A 210 -5.02 -14.10 10.33
CA THR A 210 -4.27 -13.04 9.62
C THR A 210 -2.80 -13.43 9.40
N ILE A 211 -2.18 -14.08 10.39
CA ILE A 211 -0.74 -14.38 10.39
C ILE A 211 -0.41 -15.70 9.67
N LEU A 212 -1.33 -16.67 9.68
CA LEU A 212 -1.12 -18.00 9.09
C LEU A 212 -0.70 -17.95 7.61
N PRO A 213 -1.30 -17.14 6.73
CA PRO A 213 -0.82 -17.01 5.35
C PRO A 213 0.63 -16.51 5.26
N ALA A 214 1.01 -15.54 6.09
CA ALA A 214 2.39 -15.03 6.14
C ALA A 214 3.37 -16.10 6.68
N ALA A 215 2.97 -16.86 7.70
CA ALA A 215 3.76 -17.97 8.23
C ALA A 215 3.98 -19.06 7.17
N PHE A 216 2.91 -19.44 6.45
CA PHE A 216 3.01 -20.39 5.34
C PHE A 216 3.98 -19.87 4.27
N PHE A 217 3.84 -18.60 3.89
CA PHE A 217 4.70 -17.97 2.91
C PHE A 217 6.19 -18.05 3.31
N LEU A 218 6.52 -17.64 4.54
CA LEU A 218 7.90 -17.56 5.04
C LEU A 218 8.55 -18.93 5.29
N LEU A 219 7.75 -19.95 5.65
CA LEU A 219 8.28 -21.28 5.95
C LEU A 219 8.42 -22.15 4.70
N VAL A 220 7.48 -22.03 3.76
CA VAL A 220 7.31 -22.97 2.64
C VAL A 220 7.84 -22.41 1.32
N LEU A 221 7.67 -21.11 1.06
CA LEU A 221 8.05 -20.54 -0.23
C LEU A 221 9.50 -20.03 -0.25
N PRO A 222 10.12 -19.95 -1.45
CA PRO A 222 11.44 -19.34 -1.61
C PRO A 222 11.50 -17.90 -1.13
N GLU A 223 12.69 -17.44 -0.73
CA GLU A 223 12.88 -16.09 -0.16
C GLU A 223 12.47 -14.97 -1.12
N ASN A 224 12.66 -15.16 -2.43
CA ASN A 224 12.29 -14.21 -3.46
C ASN A 224 10.83 -14.35 -3.94
N ALA A 225 10.05 -15.28 -3.36
CA ALA A 225 8.66 -15.49 -3.77
C ALA A 225 7.79 -14.23 -3.57
N TYR A 226 8.17 -13.33 -2.64
CA TYR A 226 7.40 -12.11 -2.39
C TYR A 226 7.33 -11.21 -3.63
N LEU A 227 8.35 -11.25 -4.51
CA LEU A 227 8.36 -10.49 -5.76
C LEU A 227 7.22 -10.90 -6.68
N ALA A 228 6.85 -12.18 -6.67
CA ALA A 228 5.72 -12.69 -7.46
C ALA A 228 4.37 -12.22 -6.88
N VAL A 229 4.25 -12.15 -5.55
CA VAL A 229 3.02 -11.69 -4.88
C VAL A 229 2.92 -10.16 -4.84
N TRP A 230 4.02 -9.44 -4.98
CA TRP A 230 4.06 -7.98 -4.89
C TRP A 230 3.17 -7.30 -5.93
N SER A 231 3.19 -7.76 -7.18
CA SER A 231 2.33 -7.20 -8.23
C SER A 231 0.85 -7.47 -7.96
N LEU A 232 0.53 -8.63 -7.38
CA LEU A 232 -0.83 -8.99 -6.97
C LEU A 232 -1.31 -8.14 -5.79
N PHE A 233 -0.45 -7.92 -4.80
CA PHE A 233 -0.68 -6.98 -3.70
C PHE A 233 -0.98 -5.59 -4.26
N GLY A 234 -0.11 -5.08 -5.12
CA GLY A 234 -0.26 -3.78 -5.78
C GLY A 234 -1.59 -3.65 -6.50
N THR A 235 -1.96 -4.67 -7.27
CA THR A 235 -3.23 -4.73 -7.99
C THR A 235 -4.44 -4.74 -7.05
N SER A 236 -4.40 -5.52 -5.97
CA SER A 236 -5.45 -5.54 -4.96
C SER A 236 -5.58 -4.18 -4.24
N ASN A 237 -4.46 -3.51 -4.02
CA ASN A 237 -4.41 -2.18 -3.39
C ASN A 237 -5.04 -1.11 -4.31
N GLN A 238 -4.78 -1.17 -5.62
CA GLN A 238 -5.43 -0.28 -6.58
C GLN A 238 -6.92 -0.54 -6.70
N LEU A 239 -7.35 -1.80 -6.62
CA LEU A 239 -8.78 -2.14 -6.58
C LEU A 239 -9.48 -1.53 -5.36
N LEU A 240 -8.85 -1.62 -4.19
CA LEU A 240 -9.36 -1.05 -2.94
C LEU A 240 -9.40 0.49 -2.98
N ALA A 241 -8.41 1.12 -3.60
CA ALA A 241 -8.41 2.56 -3.85
C ALA A 241 -9.57 2.96 -4.76
N ALA A 242 -9.76 2.23 -5.87
CA ALA A 242 -10.87 2.44 -6.80
C ALA A 242 -12.25 2.29 -6.11
N LEU A 243 -12.41 1.29 -5.24
CA LEU A 243 -13.62 1.11 -4.43
C LEU A 243 -13.90 2.32 -3.54
N THR A 244 -12.87 2.80 -2.84
CA THR A 244 -12.97 3.95 -1.94
C THR A 244 -13.35 5.23 -2.70
N LEU A 245 -12.65 5.52 -3.80
CA LEU A 245 -12.91 6.69 -4.65
C LEU A 245 -14.29 6.62 -5.30
N THR A 246 -14.74 5.43 -5.69
CA THR A 246 -16.10 5.20 -6.19
C THR A 246 -17.14 5.53 -5.12
N GLY A 247 -16.94 5.07 -3.87
CA GLY A 247 -17.81 5.40 -2.75
C GLY A 247 -17.90 6.92 -2.51
N ILE A 248 -16.75 7.60 -2.53
CA ILE A 248 -16.68 9.06 -2.42
C ILE A 248 -17.39 9.74 -3.61
N ALA A 249 -17.21 9.25 -4.83
CA ALA A 249 -17.88 9.78 -6.01
C ALA A 249 -19.41 9.67 -5.93
N VAL A 250 -19.93 8.54 -5.44
CA VAL A 250 -21.37 8.34 -5.21
C VAL A 250 -21.89 9.27 -4.11
N TRP A 251 -21.14 9.43 -3.02
CA TRP A 251 -21.49 10.36 -1.94
C TRP A 251 -21.53 11.81 -2.44
N LEU A 252 -20.49 12.28 -3.14
CA LEU A 252 -20.43 13.62 -3.75
C LEU A 252 -21.59 13.84 -4.71
N HIS A 253 -21.89 12.86 -5.57
CA HIS A 253 -23.02 12.94 -6.49
C HIS A 253 -24.37 13.19 -5.78
N ARG A 254 -24.52 12.69 -4.54
CA ARG A 254 -25.73 12.87 -3.72
C ARG A 254 -25.75 14.14 -2.86
N THR A 255 -24.60 14.69 -2.47
CA THR A 255 -24.51 15.80 -1.50
C THR A 255 -24.10 17.16 -2.10
N ALA A 256 -23.20 17.24 -3.10
CA ALA A 256 -22.87 18.51 -3.78
C ALA A 256 -21.99 18.33 -5.04
N ARG A 257 -22.11 19.29 -5.96
CA ARG A 257 -21.72 19.22 -7.38
C ARG A 257 -20.21 19.14 -7.62
N HIS A 258 -19.71 17.93 -7.88
CA HIS A 258 -18.87 17.56 -9.03
C HIS A 258 -18.18 16.21 -8.72
N PRO A 259 -18.83 15.06 -8.99
CA PRO A 259 -18.26 13.75 -8.66
C PRO A 259 -16.96 13.46 -9.42
N GLY A 260 -16.65 14.23 -10.47
CA GLY A 260 -15.45 14.07 -11.31
C GLY A 260 -14.14 14.05 -10.53
N ILE A 261 -14.03 14.77 -9.40
CA ILE A 261 -12.80 14.82 -8.60
C ILE A 261 -12.42 13.42 -8.07
N ALA A 262 -13.41 12.61 -7.69
CA ALA A 262 -13.19 11.24 -7.23
C ALA A 262 -13.40 10.21 -8.35
N LEU A 263 -14.30 10.50 -9.30
CA LEU A 263 -14.67 9.58 -10.37
C LEU A 263 -13.56 9.42 -11.43
N TYR A 264 -12.86 10.50 -11.85
CA TYR A 264 -11.79 10.36 -12.84
C TYR A 264 -10.63 9.51 -12.31
N PRO A 265 -10.10 9.74 -11.08
CA PRO A 265 -9.11 8.84 -10.50
C PRO A 265 -9.63 7.41 -10.34
N ALA A 266 -10.89 7.22 -9.93
CA ALA A 266 -11.48 5.88 -9.81
C ALA A 266 -11.46 5.11 -11.15
N ILE A 267 -11.89 5.75 -12.24
CA ILE A 267 -11.90 5.14 -13.58
C ILE A 267 -10.47 4.79 -14.02
N PHE A 268 -9.51 5.70 -13.81
CA PHE A 268 -8.12 5.44 -14.12
C PHE A 268 -7.57 4.23 -13.35
N LEU A 269 -7.83 4.14 -12.04
CA LEU A 269 -7.38 3.01 -11.22
C LEU A 269 -8.08 1.70 -11.60
N LEU A 270 -9.35 1.74 -11.99
CA LEU A 270 -10.05 0.56 -12.53
C LEU A 270 -9.43 0.10 -13.86
N ALA A 271 -9.02 1.02 -14.73
CA ALA A 271 -8.32 0.67 -15.96
C ALA A 271 -6.95 0.05 -15.68
N VAL A 272 -6.15 0.65 -14.80
CA VAL A 272 -4.85 0.11 -14.34
C VAL A 272 -5.04 -1.30 -13.76
N THR A 273 -5.97 -1.46 -12.84
CA THR A 273 -6.27 -2.72 -12.17
C THR A 273 -6.73 -3.78 -13.17
N GLY A 274 -7.70 -3.44 -14.03
CA GLY A 274 -8.24 -4.35 -15.04
C GLY A 274 -7.17 -4.80 -16.03
N SER A 275 -6.38 -3.88 -16.56
CA SER A 275 -5.26 -4.20 -17.46
C SER A 275 -4.22 -5.09 -16.76
N SER A 276 -3.89 -4.83 -15.49
CA SER A 276 -2.89 -5.63 -14.77
C SER A 276 -3.38 -7.05 -14.49
N LEU A 277 -4.63 -7.20 -14.09
CA LEU A 277 -5.25 -8.51 -13.88
C LEU A 277 -5.34 -9.33 -15.17
N LEU A 278 -5.64 -8.69 -16.31
CA LEU A 278 -5.64 -9.36 -17.61
C LEU A 278 -4.25 -9.87 -17.98
N LEU A 279 -3.19 -9.11 -17.71
CA LEU A 279 -1.81 -9.58 -17.90
C LEU A 279 -1.51 -10.79 -17.01
N HIS A 280 -1.83 -10.71 -15.71
CA HIS A 280 -1.61 -11.82 -14.79
C HIS A 280 -2.38 -13.09 -15.16
N VAL A 281 -3.64 -12.97 -15.59
CA VAL A 281 -4.44 -14.11 -16.08
C VAL A 281 -3.83 -14.69 -17.36
N ARG A 282 -3.43 -13.84 -18.31
CA ARG A 282 -2.78 -14.29 -19.55
C ARG A 282 -1.49 -15.05 -19.27
N ASP A 283 -0.65 -14.52 -18.39
CA ASP A 283 0.65 -15.13 -18.06
C ASP A 283 0.48 -16.44 -17.29
N ALA A 284 -0.55 -16.54 -16.43
CA ALA A 284 -0.94 -17.78 -15.79
C ALA A 284 -1.45 -18.84 -16.80
N LEU A 285 -2.22 -18.44 -17.82
CA LEU A 285 -2.74 -19.34 -18.85
C LEU A 285 -1.67 -19.84 -19.84
N ARG A 286 -0.63 -19.04 -20.10
CA ARG A 286 0.48 -19.40 -20.99
C ARG A 286 1.46 -20.39 -20.37
N GLY A 287 1.39 -20.61 -19.05
CA GLY A 287 2.34 -21.48 -18.34
C GLY A 287 3.71 -20.82 -18.13
N ASP A 288 3.86 -19.53 -18.45
CA ASP A 288 5.09 -18.75 -18.24
C ASP A 288 5.35 -18.47 -16.74
N ALA A 289 4.34 -18.68 -15.89
CA ALA A 289 4.47 -18.62 -14.44
C ALA A 289 4.98 -19.98 -13.91
N VAL A 290 6.22 -19.99 -13.45
CA VAL A 290 6.91 -21.19 -12.94
C VAL A 290 6.31 -21.66 -11.60
N GLY A 291 5.74 -22.87 -11.58
CA GLY A 291 5.47 -23.66 -10.35
C GLY A 291 4.13 -23.42 -9.62
N SER A 292 3.98 -24.03 -8.43
CA SER A 292 2.76 -24.00 -7.59
C SER A 292 2.27 -22.60 -7.20
N ALA A 293 3.17 -21.60 -7.23
CA ALA A 293 2.83 -20.19 -7.05
C ALA A 293 1.99 -19.62 -8.21
N ALA A 294 2.16 -20.14 -9.43
CA ALA A 294 1.42 -19.70 -10.61
C ALA A 294 -0.09 -19.95 -10.49
N GLY A 295 -0.47 -21.11 -9.94
CA GLY A 295 -1.87 -21.46 -9.71
C GLY A 295 -2.53 -20.54 -8.68
N VAL A 296 -1.84 -20.25 -7.58
CA VAL A 296 -2.35 -19.33 -6.54
C VAL A 296 -2.48 -17.91 -7.07
N MET A 297 -1.50 -17.43 -7.84
CA MET A 297 -1.56 -16.10 -8.46
C MET A 297 -2.66 -16.01 -9.51
N GLY A 298 -2.81 -17.02 -10.37
CA GLY A 298 -3.85 -17.06 -11.39
C GLY A 298 -5.26 -17.08 -10.80
N ILE A 299 -5.51 -17.93 -9.80
CA ILE A 299 -6.80 -17.99 -9.09
C ILE A 299 -7.08 -16.66 -8.40
N SER A 300 -6.10 -16.10 -7.69
CA SER A 300 -6.27 -14.81 -6.99
C SER A 300 -6.54 -13.68 -7.98
N ALA A 301 -5.87 -13.66 -9.13
CA ALA A 301 -6.11 -12.69 -10.19
C ALA A 301 -7.54 -12.82 -10.77
N LEU A 302 -8.03 -14.05 -10.98
CA LEU A 302 -9.41 -14.27 -11.43
C LEU A 302 -10.44 -13.80 -10.41
N VAL A 303 -10.22 -14.06 -9.12
CA VAL A 303 -11.09 -13.58 -8.04
C VAL A 303 -11.10 -12.05 -8.00
N LEU A 304 -9.92 -11.42 -8.03
CA LEU A 304 -9.81 -9.95 -8.06
C LEU A 304 -10.45 -9.36 -9.32
N LEU A 305 -10.39 -10.05 -10.47
CA LEU A 305 -11.01 -9.58 -11.70
C LEU A 305 -12.53 -9.65 -11.62
N ALA A 306 -13.07 -10.71 -11.01
CA ALA A 306 -14.49 -10.82 -10.73
C ALA A 306 -14.97 -9.71 -9.78
N LEU A 307 -14.20 -9.40 -8.73
CA LEU A 307 -14.48 -8.30 -7.81
C LEU A 307 -14.37 -6.92 -8.48
N ALA A 308 -13.37 -6.70 -9.32
CA ALA A 308 -13.24 -5.47 -10.10
C ALA A 308 -14.43 -5.28 -11.05
N SER A 309 -14.83 -6.35 -11.74
CA SER A 309 -15.98 -6.34 -12.65
C SER A 309 -17.29 -6.08 -11.90
N SER A 310 -17.49 -6.69 -10.72
CA SER A 310 -18.68 -6.46 -9.91
C SER A 310 -18.76 -5.00 -9.41
N LEU A 311 -17.63 -4.43 -9.01
CA LEU A 311 -17.53 -3.03 -8.62
C LEU A 311 -17.90 -2.08 -9.76
N VAL A 312 -17.38 -2.32 -10.97
CA VAL A 312 -17.76 -1.54 -12.16
C VAL A 312 -19.28 -1.61 -12.39
N LEU A 313 -19.86 -2.81 -12.33
CA LEU A 313 -21.30 -3.01 -12.50
C LEU A 313 -22.11 -2.28 -11.41
N MET A 314 -21.69 -2.35 -10.15
CA MET A 314 -22.35 -1.66 -9.04
C MET A 314 -22.30 -0.13 -9.21
N THR A 315 -21.15 0.38 -9.63
CA THR A 315 -20.93 1.81 -9.90
C THR A 315 -21.85 2.30 -11.00
N LEU A 316 -21.87 1.61 -12.15
CA LEU A 316 -22.72 1.93 -13.28
C LEU A 316 -24.21 1.90 -12.87
N ARG A 317 -24.63 0.86 -12.16
CA ARG A 317 -26.02 0.77 -11.65
C ARG A 317 -26.37 1.92 -10.72
N SER A 318 -25.47 2.33 -9.84
CA SER A 318 -25.67 3.45 -8.92
C SER A 318 -25.85 4.77 -9.67
N VAL A 319 -24.95 5.05 -10.63
CA VAL A 319 -25.01 6.27 -11.46
C VAL A 319 -26.27 6.29 -12.33
N LEU A 320 -26.62 5.18 -12.98
CA LEU A 320 -27.82 5.08 -13.81
C LEU A 320 -29.12 5.24 -13.01
N ARG A 321 -29.19 4.67 -11.79
CA ARG A 321 -30.33 4.88 -10.88
C ARG A 321 -30.47 6.35 -10.49
N SER A 322 -29.36 6.98 -10.12
CA SER A 322 -29.35 8.40 -9.74
C SER A 322 -29.76 9.31 -10.92
N ALA A 323 -29.28 9.03 -12.13
CA ALA A 323 -29.69 9.76 -13.33
C ALA A 323 -31.19 9.62 -13.59
N ARG A 324 -31.76 8.42 -13.42
CA ARG A 324 -33.20 8.17 -13.58
C ARG A 324 -34.04 8.92 -12.55
N GLU A 325 -33.60 8.96 -11.28
CA GLU A 325 -34.27 9.71 -10.20
C GLU A 325 -34.26 11.22 -10.45
N SER A 326 -33.15 11.76 -10.94
CA SER A 326 -33.03 13.18 -11.35
C SER A 326 -34.00 13.55 -12.48
N THR A 327 -34.11 12.72 -13.52
CA THR A 327 -35.02 12.96 -14.64
C THR A 327 -36.49 12.88 -14.20
N LEU A 328 -36.85 11.90 -13.35
CA LEU A 328 -38.20 11.77 -12.80
C LEU A 328 -38.58 12.95 -11.89
N GLY A 329 -37.67 13.42 -11.04
CA GLY A 329 -37.89 14.60 -10.19
C GLY A 329 -38.09 15.88 -11.00
N THR A 330 -37.40 16.01 -12.13
CA THR A 330 -37.56 17.16 -13.05
C THR A 330 -38.93 17.15 -13.75
N HIS A 331 -39.40 15.98 -14.19
CA HIS A 331 -40.74 15.84 -14.78
C HIS A 331 -41.87 16.09 -13.77
N ALA A 332 -41.72 15.64 -12.51
CA ALA A 332 -42.70 15.90 -11.45
C ALA A 332 -42.77 17.40 -11.08
N ALA A 333 -41.63 18.10 -11.05
CA ALA A 333 -41.57 19.54 -10.76
C ALA A 333 -42.16 20.40 -11.90
N LEU A 334 -42.04 19.96 -13.16
CA LEU A 334 -42.66 20.63 -14.32
C LEU A 334 -44.17 20.39 -14.39
N GLY A 335 -44.65 19.22 -13.96
CA GLY A 335 -46.09 18.90 -13.91
C GLY A 335 -46.86 19.69 -12.84
N GLN A 336 -46.22 20.09 -11.73
CA GLN A 336 -46.86 20.90 -10.68
C GLN A 336 -46.87 22.41 -10.93
N ARG A 337 -46.13 22.92 -11.93
CA ARG A 337 -46.14 24.34 -12.31
C ARG A 337 -47.11 24.66 -13.48
N GLY A 338 -47.78 23.65 -14.01
CA GLY A 338 -48.65 23.76 -15.18
C GLY A 338 -50.14 23.52 -14.93
N GLY A 339 -50.60 23.51 -13.68
CA GLY A 339 -52.02 23.44 -13.30
C GLY A 339 -52.37 24.56 -12.34
#